data_AF-A0A094IJL3-F1
#
_entry.id   AF-A0A094IJL3-F1
#
_cell.length_a   1.000
_cell.length_b   1.000
_cell.length_c   1.000
_cell.angle_alpha   90.00
_cell.angle_beta   90.00
_cell.angle_gamma   90.00
#
_symmetry.space_group_name_H-M   'P 1'
#
loop_
_entity.id
_entity.type
_entity.pdbx_description
1 polymer ?
#
loop_
_entity_poly.entity_id
_entity_poly.type
_entity_poly.pdbx_seq_one_letter_code
_entity_poly.pdbx_strand_id
1 'polypeptide(L)'
;MIGSGVGLKITKKEKEILPLIRTNTEIINKHYNSIPKNKRTEHTTLEFSPDNTIVKIIIGDSKMGWATSLRYFFELLTANHFADISTIIFNYDNVRPKGEMLKTFGGYASGHTALVNMYEKIDKVLKNNIETYRRLETVDLMDIANIIGENVVSGGVRRTSEVILFGYDDEAMLTAKNEIYTLEEGK
;
A
#
# COMPACT_ATOMS: atom_id res chain seq x y z
N MET A 1 -3.21 -3.03 11.72
CA MET A 1 -3.73 -1.76 12.31
C MET A 1 -4.42 -1.94 13.68
N ILE A 2 -3.79 -2.66 14.62
CA ILE A 2 -4.34 -2.88 15.97
C ILE A 2 -3.51 -2.20 17.07
N GLY A 3 -2.43 -1.50 16.71
CA GLY A 3 -1.53 -0.86 17.67
C GLY A 3 -0.43 -1.77 18.21
N SER A 4 -0.08 -2.82 17.47
CA SER A 4 1.04 -3.72 17.76
C SER A 4 2.22 -3.43 16.85
N GLY A 5 3.43 -3.80 17.28
CA GLY A 5 4.57 -3.92 16.39
C GLY A 5 4.47 -5.18 15.52
N VAL A 6 5.18 -5.20 14.40
CA VAL A 6 5.25 -6.34 13.46
C VAL A 6 6.70 -6.69 13.16
N GLY A 7 7.02 -7.98 13.22
CA GLY A 7 8.28 -8.53 12.71
C GLY A 7 8.07 -9.20 11.36
N LEU A 8 8.86 -8.85 10.35
CA LEU A 8 8.85 -9.50 9.04
C LEU A 8 10.18 -10.20 8.80
N LYS A 9 10.14 -11.32 8.08
CA LYS A 9 11.33 -12.00 7.58
C LYS A 9 11.34 -11.89 6.06
N ILE A 10 12.36 -11.25 5.52
CA ILE A 10 12.56 -11.01 4.09
C ILE A 10 13.93 -11.57 3.73
N THR A 11 13.99 -12.79 3.20
CA THR A 11 15.23 -13.35 2.66
C THR A 11 15.10 -13.63 1.17
N LYS A 12 16.23 -13.85 0.50
CA LYS A 12 16.27 -14.31 -0.90
C LYS A 12 15.37 -15.53 -1.13
N LYS A 13 15.29 -16.47 -0.18
CA LYS A 13 14.42 -17.64 -0.29
C LYS A 13 12.94 -17.27 -0.33
N GLU A 14 12.48 -16.37 0.55
CA GLU A 14 11.08 -15.93 0.55
C GLU A 14 10.76 -15.05 -0.68
N LYS A 15 11.72 -14.27 -1.17
CA LYS A 15 11.60 -13.54 -2.45
C LYS A 15 11.32 -14.49 -3.63
N GLU A 16 12.01 -15.63 -3.72
CA GLU A 16 11.89 -16.53 -4.87
C GLU A 16 10.52 -17.21 -5.00
N ILE A 17 9.79 -17.38 -3.89
CA ILE A 17 8.45 -17.99 -3.91
C ILE A 17 7.32 -16.99 -4.22
N LEU A 18 7.61 -15.69 -4.22
CA LEU A 18 6.62 -14.68 -4.59
C LEU A 18 6.36 -14.71 -6.11
N PRO A 19 5.12 -14.44 -6.54
CA PRO A 19 4.83 -14.31 -7.96
C PRO A 19 5.57 -13.12 -8.58
N LEU A 20 5.77 -13.17 -9.88
CA LEU A 20 6.17 -11.97 -10.62
C LEU A 20 5.06 -10.92 -10.51
N ILE A 21 5.46 -9.67 -10.36
CA ILE A 21 4.54 -8.54 -10.32
C ILE A 21 4.52 -7.84 -11.66
N ARG A 22 3.32 -7.50 -12.11
CA ARG A 22 3.10 -6.72 -13.32
C ARG A 22 3.24 -5.23 -13.03
N THR A 23 4.01 -4.53 -13.85
CA THR A 23 4.39 -3.12 -13.64
C THR A 23 3.79 -2.18 -14.69
N ASN A 24 3.24 -2.72 -15.79
CA ASN A 24 2.60 -1.95 -16.86
C ASN A 24 1.14 -1.57 -16.57
N THR A 25 0.70 -1.67 -15.31
CA THR A 25 -0.64 -1.25 -14.88
C THR A 25 -0.62 0.21 -14.50
N GLU A 26 -1.53 1.00 -15.06
CA GLU A 26 -1.75 2.37 -14.63
C GLU A 26 -2.57 2.39 -13.33
N ILE A 27 -2.18 3.23 -12.38
CA ILE A 27 -3.02 3.51 -11.20
C ILE A 27 -3.61 4.92 -11.33
N ILE A 28 -4.89 5.04 -10.99
CA ILE A 28 -5.60 6.33 -11.02
C ILE A 28 -6.28 6.53 -9.67
N ASN A 29 -5.97 7.64 -9.02
CA ASN A 29 -6.65 8.07 -7.80
C ASN A 29 -7.87 8.90 -8.18
N LYS A 30 -9.07 8.35 -7.99
CA LYS A 30 -10.32 9.08 -8.23
C LYS A 30 -10.39 10.28 -7.29
N HIS A 31 -10.89 11.41 -7.78
CA HIS A 31 -11.22 12.57 -6.94
C HIS A 31 -12.13 12.15 -5.78
N TYR A 32 -11.71 12.49 -4.57
CA TYR A 32 -12.41 12.14 -3.34
C TYR A 32 -13.66 12.99 -3.15
N ASN A 33 -14.81 12.31 -3.09
CA ASN A 33 -16.09 12.92 -2.75
C ASN A 33 -16.69 12.15 -1.58
N SER A 34 -16.54 12.67 -0.37
CA SER A 34 -16.96 11.97 0.85
C SER A 34 -18.45 11.60 0.83
N ILE A 35 -18.74 10.32 1.05
CA ILE A 35 -20.11 9.84 1.26
C ILE A 35 -20.54 10.14 2.70
N PRO A 36 -21.81 10.55 2.94
CA PRO A 36 -22.34 10.73 4.29
C PRO A 36 -22.17 9.48 5.15
N LYS A 37 -21.87 9.67 6.44
CA LYS A 37 -21.50 8.59 7.37
C LYS A 37 -22.46 7.39 7.37
N ASN A 38 -23.76 7.63 7.25
CA ASN A 38 -24.81 6.61 7.24
C ASN A 38 -24.90 5.81 5.92
N LYS A 39 -24.19 6.23 4.86
CA LYS A 39 -24.17 5.59 3.54
C LYS A 39 -22.83 4.94 3.20
N ARG A 40 -21.81 5.11 4.05
CA ARG A 40 -20.48 4.52 3.84
C ARG A 40 -20.54 3.01 4.02
N THR A 41 -19.82 2.28 3.16
CA THR A 41 -19.59 0.85 3.34
C THR A 41 -18.31 0.60 4.11
N GLU A 42 -18.29 -0.42 4.97
CA GLU A 42 -17.07 -0.83 5.69
C GLU A 42 -16.19 -1.79 4.87
N HIS A 43 -16.79 -2.48 3.90
CA HIS A 43 -16.12 -3.48 3.08
C HIS A 43 -15.62 -2.89 1.77
N THR A 44 -14.47 -3.39 1.34
CA THR A 44 -13.90 -3.06 0.03
C THR A 44 -14.45 -4.02 -1.02
N THR A 45 -14.80 -3.48 -2.19
CA THR A 45 -15.29 -4.25 -3.34
C THR A 45 -14.53 -3.89 -4.61
N LEU A 46 -14.67 -4.74 -5.63
CA LEU A 46 -14.14 -4.52 -6.98
C LEU A 46 -15.30 -4.31 -7.95
N GLU A 47 -15.16 -3.32 -8.83
CA GLU A 47 -16.03 -3.12 -9.99
C GLU A 47 -15.19 -3.20 -11.26
N PHE A 48 -15.54 -4.10 -12.17
CA PHE A 48 -14.84 -4.27 -13.45
C PHE A 48 -15.59 -3.54 -14.56
N SER A 49 -14.85 -3.00 -15.53
CA SER A 49 -15.42 -2.53 -16.79
C SER A 49 -16.01 -3.71 -17.59
N PRO A 50 -16.94 -3.47 -18.53
CA PRO A 50 -17.54 -4.54 -19.33
C PRO A 50 -16.55 -5.41 -20.11
N ASP A 51 -15.39 -4.86 -20.46
CA ASP A 51 -14.30 -5.50 -21.18
C ASP A 51 -13.18 -6.04 -20.25
N ASN A 52 -13.33 -5.91 -18.93
CA ASN A 52 -12.36 -6.32 -17.91
C ASN A 52 -10.95 -5.70 -18.04
N THR A 53 -10.80 -4.57 -18.74
CA THR A 53 -9.52 -3.86 -18.88
C THR A 53 -9.29 -2.84 -17.75
N ILE A 54 -10.36 -2.37 -17.12
CA ILE A 54 -10.32 -1.39 -16.02
C ILE A 54 -11.00 -2.00 -14.80
N VAL A 55 -10.37 -1.87 -13.64
CA VAL A 55 -10.96 -2.25 -12.36
C VAL A 55 -10.96 -1.07 -11.41
N LYS A 56 -12.06 -0.88 -10.69
CA LYS A 56 -12.17 0.10 -9.61
C LYS A 56 -12.19 -0.62 -8.27
N ILE A 57 -11.23 -0.29 -7.40
CA ILE A 57 -11.20 -0.72 -6.02
C ILE A 57 -11.99 0.31 -5.20
N ILE A 58 -13.19 -0.06 -4.77
CA ILE A 58 -14.01 0.77 -3.88
C ILE A 58 -13.61 0.47 -2.45
N ILE A 59 -12.88 1.40 -1.83
CA ILE A 59 -12.26 1.17 -0.52
C ILE A 59 -13.28 1.42 0.58
N GLY A 60 -13.49 0.42 1.45
CA GLY A 60 -14.39 0.52 2.59
C GLY A 60 -13.82 1.30 3.77
N ASP A 61 -14.69 1.90 4.59
CA ASP A 61 -14.36 2.71 5.77
C ASP A 61 -14.06 1.87 7.03
N SER A 62 -13.19 0.87 6.89
CA SER A 62 -12.77 0.05 8.02
C SER A 62 -11.32 -0.42 7.89
N LYS A 63 -10.73 -0.83 9.01
CA LYS A 63 -9.38 -1.41 9.03
C LYS A 63 -9.28 -2.62 8.10
N MET A 64 -10.31 -3.47 8.10
CA MET A 64 -10.38 -4.63 7.22
C MET A 64 -10.62 -4.23 5.77
N GLY A 65 -11.39 -3.17 5.52
CA GLY A 65 -11.56 -2.57 4.19
C GLY A 65 -10.22 -2.16 3.59
N TRP A 66 -9.41 -1.40 4.32
CA TRP A 66 -8.10 -0.95 3.83
C TRP A 66 -7.12 -2.12 3.63
N ALA A 67 -7.11 -3.11 4.54
CA ALA A 67 -6.30 -4.31 4.35
C ALA A 67 -6.75 -5.11 3.12
N THR A 68 -8.06 -5.20 2.89
CA THR A 68 -8.64 -5.89 1.74
C THR A 68 -8.34 -5.16 0.42
N SER A 69 -8.34 -3.83 0.41
CA SER A 69 -7.98 -3.07 -0.79
C SER A 69 -6.52 -3.23 -1.17
N LEU A 70 -5.61 -3.31 -0.18
CA LEU A 70 -4.21 -3.63 -0.45
C LEU A 70 -4.04 -5.06 -0.98
N ARG A 71 -4.75 -6.03 -0.42
CA ARG A 71 -4.76 -7.41 -0.91
C ARG A 71 -5.23 -7.47 -2.37
N TYR A 72 -6.36 -6.84 -2.69
CA TYR A 72 -6.85 -6.80 -4.06
C TYR A 72 -5.88 -6.12 -5.00
N PHE A 73 -5.25 -5.02 -4.60
CA PHE A 73 -4.24 -4.37 -5.42
C PHE A 73 -3.12 -5.32 -5.84
N PHE A 74 -2.51 -6.06 -4.90
CA PHE A 74 -1.48 -7.04 -5.25
C PHE A 74 -2.02 -8.23 -6.05
N GLU A 75 -3.24 -8.69 -5.76
CA GLU A 75 -3.89 -9.78 -6.52
C GLU A 75 -4.08 -9.40 -8.00
N LEU A 76 -4.55 -8.18 -8.28
CA LEU A 76 -4.74 -7.63 -9.63
C LEU A 76 -3.42 -7.50 -10.42
N LEU A 77 -2.29 -7.40 -9.71
CA LEU A 77 -0.96 -7.28 -10.31
C LEU A 77 -0.22 -8.62 -10.46
N THR A 78 -0.71 -9.71 -9.86
CA THR A 78 0.02 -10.98 -9.79
C THR A 78 -0.78 -12.19 -10.27
N ALA A 79 -2.11 -12.16 -10.24
CA ALA A 79 -2.93 -13.27 -10.70
C ALA A 79 -3.13 -13.25 -12.22
N ASN A 80 -2.84 -14.38 -12.88
CA ASN A 80 -2.91 -14.49 -14.34
C ASN A 80 -4.29 -14.16 -14.94
N HIS A 81 -5.38 -14.42 -14.22
CA HIS A 81 -6.73 -14.11 -14.71
C HIS A 81 -7.07 -12.61 -14.72
N PHE A 82 -6.16 -11.76 -14.22
CA PHE A 82 -6.22 -10.31 -14.28
C PHE A 82 -5.18 -9.70 -15.22
N ALA A 83 -4.56 -10.51 -16.09
CA ALA A 83 -3.50 -10.06 -16.99
C ALA A 83 -3.95 -8.95 -17.97
N ASP A 84 -5.23 -8.92 -18.35
CA ASP A 84 -5.80 -7.94 -19.28
C ASP A 84 -6.11 -6.58 -18.64
N ILE A 85 -6.04 -6.46 -17.31
CA ILE A 85 -6.33 -5.21 -16.61
C ILE A 85 -5.21 -4.21 -16.84
N SER A 86 -5.43 -3.20 -17.68
CA SER A 86 -4.46 -2.14 -17.91
C SER A 86 -4.51 -1.04 -16.83
N THR A 87 -5.66 -0.85 -16.17
CA THR A 87 -5.88 0.30 -15.27
C THR A 87 -6.57 -0.11 -13.97
N ILE A 88 -6.05 0.36 -12.84
CA ILE A 88 -6.64 0.25 -11.51
C ILE A 88 -7.04 1.64 -11.00
N ILE A 89 -8.33 1.84 -10.74
CA ILE A 89 -8.87 3.08 -10.19
C ILE A 89 -9.15 2.89 -8.70
N PHE A 90 -8.53 3.70 -7.84
CA PHE A 90 -8.85 3.71 -6.41
C PHE A 90 -9.98 4.70 -6.12
N ASN A 91 -11.06 4.22 -5.51
CA ASN A 91 -12.16 5.06 -5.04
C ASN A 91 -12.19 5.08 -3.51
N TYR A 92 -11.93 6.26 -2.95
CA TYR A 92 -11.84 6.48 -1.51
C TYR A 92 -13.12 7.06 -0.88
N ASP A 93 -14.20 7.25 -1.63
CA ASP A 93 -15.38 8.04 -1.21
C ASP A 93 -16.01 7.56 0.12
N ASN A 94 -15.95 6.26 0.41
CA ASN A 94 -16.43 5.73 1.69
C ASN A 94 -15.51 6.09 2.86
N VAL A 95 -14.21 6.27 2.64
CA VAL A 95 -13.24 6.54 3.70
C VAL A 95 -13.60 7.83 4.41
N ARG A 96 -13.74 7.76 5.73
CA ARG A 96 -14.06 8.92 6.56
C ARG A 96 -13.03 10.05 6.37
N PRO A 97 -13.48 11.33 6.36
CA PRO A 97 -12.60 12.46 6.18
C PRO A 97 -11.63 12.61 7.36
N LYS A 98 -10.52 13.31 7.10
CA LYS A 98 -9.55 13.68 8.13
C LYS A 98 -10.25 14.45 9.25
N GLY A 99 -9.90 14.15 10.50
CA GLY A 99 -10.49 14.81 11.66
C GLY A 99 -11.79 14.19 12.17
N GLU A 100 -12.34 13.16 11.52
CA GLU A 100 -13.52 12.46 12.07
C GLU A 100 -13.12 11.61 13.29
N MET A 101 -13.88 11.72 14.39
CA MET A 101 -13.60 11.00 15.63
C MET A 101 -13.72 9.47 15.49
N LEU A 102 -12.74 8.74 16.01
CA LEU A 102 -12.72 7.28 16.00
C LEU A 102 -13.39 6.71 17.26
N LYS A 103 -14.45 5.91 17.09
CA LYS A 103 -15.25 5.37 18.22
C LYS A 103 -14.48 4.40 19.12
N THR A 104 -13.63 3.55 18.54
CA THR A 104 -13.08 2.37 19.24
C THR A 104 -11.65 2.55 19.76
N PHE A 105 -10.87 3.45 19.15
CA PHE A 105 -9.42 3.53 19.36
C PHE A 105 -8.95 4.88 19.92
N GLY A 106 -9.88 5.82 20.14
CA GLY A 106 -9.59 7.21 20.49
C GLY A 106 -8.96 7.99 19.33
N GLY A 107 -8.91 9.31 19.44
CA GLY A 107 -8.32 10.20 18.44
C GLY A 107 -9.17 10.42 17.17
N TYR A 108 -8.50 10.86 16.11
CA TYR A 108 -9.12 11.33 14.88
C TYR A 108 -8.60 10.57 13.66
N ALA A 109 -9.44 10.44 12.64
CA ALA A 109 -9.07 9.80 11.40
C ALA A 109 -8.03 10.62 10.61
N SER A 110 -7.11 9.92 9.95
CA SER A 110 -6.11 10.50 9.03
C SER A 110 -6.72 11.00 7.72
N GLY A 111 -7.85 10.44 7.30
CA GLY A 111 -8.48 10.69 6.00
C GLY A 111 -7.93 9.81 4.88
N HIS A 112 -8.49 9.94 3.69
CA HIS A 112 -8.14 9.14 2.51
C HIS A 112 -6.72 9.39 1.98
N THR A 113 -6.15 10.57 2.21
CA THR A 113 -4.83 10.96 1.67
C THR A 113 -3.72 10.03 2.13
N ALA A 114 -3.83 9.43 3.31
CA ALA A 114 -2.88 8.42 3.78
C ALA A 114 -2.85 7.21 2.83
N LEU A 115 -4.02 6.77 2.32
CA LEU A 115 -4.11 5.65 1.37
C LEU A 115 -3.62 6.06 -0.01
N VAL A 116 -3.96 7.26 -0.48
CA VAL A 116 -3.44 7.81 -1.76
C VAL A 116 -1.92 7.76 -1.77
N ASN A 117 -1.28 8.34 -0.74
CA ASN A 117 0.17 8.35 -0.61
C ASN A 117 0.76 6.93 -0.56
N MET A 118 0.10 6.00 0.13
CA MET A 118 0.54 4.60 0.22
C MET A 118 0.56 3.93 -1.15
N TYR A 119 -0.52 4.04 -1.93
CA TYR A 119 -0.59 3.42 -3.26
C TYR A 119 0.38 4.08 -4.25
N GLU A 120 0.54 5.40 -4.23
CA GLU A 120 1.51 6.10 -5.08
C GLU A 120 2.95 5.72 -4.76
N LYS A 121 3.30 5.58 -3.48
CA LYS A 121 4.65 5.15 -3.07
C LYS A 121 4.91 3.69 -3.46
N ILE A 122 3.94 2.80 -3.24
CA ILE A 122 4.07 1.40 -3.67
C ILE A 122 4.22 1.34 -5.19
N ASP A 123 3.40 2.05 -5.97
CA ASP A 123 3.50 2.06 -7.44
C ASP A 123 4.88 2.52 -7.93
N LYS A 124 5.48 3.52 -7.28
CA LYS A 124 6.85 3.95 -7.56
C LYS A 124 7.88 2.86 -7.29
N VAL A 125 7.76 2.12 -6.19
CA VAL A 125 8.64 0.96 -5.90
C VAL A 125 8.47 -0.11 -6.97
N LEU A 126 7.23 -0.44 -7.35
CA LEU A 126 6.97 -1.45 -8.37
C LEU A 126 7.53 -1.07 -9.75
N LYS A 127 7.50 0.22 -10.09
CA LYS A 127 7.92 0.78 -11.38
C LYS A 127 9.33 1.38 -11.38
N ASN A 128 10.16 1.10 -10.37
CA ASN A 128 11.57 1.56 -10.35
C ASN A 128 12.48 0.84 -11.39
N ASN A 129 11.93 -0.08 -12.19
CA ASN A 129 12.57 -0.77 -13.30
C ASN A 129 11.63 -0.76 -14.53
N ILE A 130 12.21 -0.94 -15.72
CA ILE A 130 11.55 -0.86 -17.04
C ILE A 130 10.81 -2.17 -17.42
N GLU A 131 11.06 -3.27 -16.71
CA GLU A 131 10.47 -4.58 -17.00
C GLU A 131 8.95 -4.62 -16.74
N THR A 132 8.18 -5.15 -17.71
CA THR A 132 6.70 -5.32 -17.64
C THR A 132 6.25 -6.31 -16.56
N TYR A 133 7.04 -7.35 -16.33
CA TYR A 133 6.87 -8.32 -15.25
C TYR A 133 8.22 -8.47 -14.59
N ARG A 134 8.24 -8.37 -13.26
CA ARG A 134 9.50 -8.52 -12.54
C ARG A 134 9.35 -9.23 -11.22
N ARG A 135 10.46 -9.78 -10.74
CA ARG A 135 10.58 -10.20 -9.36
C ARG A 135 10.94 -8.98 -8.51
N LEU A 136 10.29 -8.82 -7.37
CA LEU A 136 10.66 -7.79 -6.40
C LEU A 136 11.96 -8.17 -5.72
N GLU A 137 12.86 -7.20 -5.55
CA GLU A 137 14.06 -7.38 -4.74
C GLU A 137 13.72 -7.31 -3.24
N THR A 138 14.61 -7.80 -2.40
CA THR A 138 14.42 -7.81 -0.95
C THR A 138 14.23 -6.40 -0.39
N VAL A 139 14.93 -5.41 -0.95
CA VAL A 139 14.76 -3.99 -0.64
C VAL A 139 13.40 -3.43 -1.11
N ASP A 140 12.88 -3.87 -2.25
CA ASP A 140 11.53 -3.44 -2.70
C ASP A 140 10.46 -3.93 -1.72
N LEU A 141 10.60 -5.17 -1.23
CA LEU A 141 9.70 -5.76 -0.23
C LEU A 141 9.79 -5.02 1.11
N MET A 142 11.01 -4.64 1.53
CA MET A 142 11.27 -3.83 2.71
C MET A 142 10.60 -2.46 2.59
N ASP A 143 10.73 -1.79 1.46
CA ASP A 143 10.13 -0.47 1.22
C ASP A 143 8.61 -0.53 1.21
N ILE A 144 8.02 -1.54 0.57
CA ILE A 144 6.57 -1.76 0.61
C ILE A 144 6.08 -1.93 2.06
N ALA A 145 6.79 -2.71 2.88
CA ALA A 145 6.44 -2.90 4.29
C ALA A 145 6.51 -1.56 5.07
N ASN A 146 7.60 -0.80 4.88
CA ASN A 146 7.77 0.53 5.47
C ASN A 146 6.66 1.51 5.05
N ILE A 147 6.27 1.50 3.76
CA ILE A 147 5.19 2.37 3.22
C ILE A 147 3.84 2.01 3.84
N ILE A 148 3.55 0.71 4.00
CA ILE A 148 2.36 0.24 4.73
C ILE A 148 2.43 0.71 6.18
N GLY A 149 3.60 0.60 6.81
CA GLY A 149 3.87 1.11 8.15
C GLY A 149 3.58 2.60 8.30
N GLU A 150 4.03 3.43 7.38
CA GLU A 150 3.80 4.89 7.35
C GLU A 150 2.29 5.24 7.26
N ASN A 151 1.54 4.50 6.45
CA ASN A 151 0.08 4.68 6.32
C ASN A 151 -0.63 4.57 7.68
N VAL A 152 -0.17 3.66 8.54
CA VAL A 152 -0.75 3.42 9.88
C VAL A 152 -0.44 4.57 10.86
N VAL A 153 0.63 5.34 10.66
CA VAL A 153 1.05 6.47 11.54
C VAL A 153 0.22 7.72 11.34
N SER A 154 -0.37 7.90 10.15
CA SER A 154 -0.93 9.18 9.68
C SER A 154 -2.09 9.77 10.51
N GLY A 155 -2.54 9.10 11.58
CA GLY A 155 -3.50 9.61 12.58
C GLY A 155 -2.88 10.39 13.75
N GLY A 156 -1.56 10.64 13.75
CA GLY A 156 -0.86 11.56 14.67
C GLY A 156 -0.69 11.08 16.12
N VAL A 157 -1.40 10.04 16.54
CA VAL A 157 -1.40 9.55 17.93
C VAL A 157 -0.49 8.33 18.14
N ARG A 158 -0.07 7.64 17.06
CA ARG A 158 0.66 6.37 17.16
C ARG A 158 1.84 6.31 16.22
N ARG A 159 2.95 5.74 16.69
CA ARG A 159 4.14 5.43 15.91
C ARG A 159 4.05 3.99 15.39
N THR A 160 4.57 3.75 14.20
CA THR A 160 4.77 2.39 13.69
C THR A 160 5.98 1.77 14.36
N SER A 161 5.90 0.47 14.60
CA SER A 161 6.99 -0.35 15.13
C SER A 161 7.14 -1.57 14.23
N GLU A 162 8.30 -1.68 13.61
CA GLU A 162 8.59 -2.72 12.64
C GLU A 162 10.03 -3.22 12.81
N VAL A 163 10.23 -4.53 12.67
CA VAL A 163 11.55 -5.16 12.61
C VAL A 163 11.59 -6.05 11.39
N ILE A 164 12.57 -5.85 10.52
CA ILE A 164 12.77 -6.67 9.32
C ILE A 164 14.03 -7.51 9.51
N LEU A 165 13.86 -8.83 9.48
CA LEU A 165 14.93 -9.81 9.54
C LEU A 165 15.30 -10.24 8.12
N PHE A 166 16.57 -10.14 7.76
CA PHE A 166 17.07 -10.50 6.42
C PHE A 166 18.33 -11.37 6.50
N GLY A 167 18.74 -11.92 5.35
CA GLY A 167 19.95 -12.75 5.27
C GLY A 167 21.22 -11.92 5.45
N TYR A 168 22.20 -12.44 6.18
CA TYR A 168 23.46 -11.73 6.42
C TYR A 168 24.24 -11.43 5.13
N ASP A 169 23.98 -12.19 4.06
CA ASP A 169 24.60 -12.10 2.74
C ASP A 169 23.81 -11.21 1.76
N ASP A 170 22.80 -10.47 2.26
CA ASP A 170 22.02 -9.53 1.49
C ASP A 170 22.55 -8.11 1.69
N GLU A 171 23.56 -7.75 0.90
CA GLU A 171 24.22 -6.44 0.93
C GLU A 171 23.26 -5.28 0.68
N ALA A 172 22.26 -5.46 -0.19
CA ALA A 172 21.26 -4.44 -0.48
C ALA A 172 20.45 -4.13 0.77
N MET A 173 20.02 -5.15 1.52
CA MET A 173 19.32 -4.98 2.80
C MET A 173 20.25 -4.45 3.90
N LEU A 174 21.50 -4.90 3.95
CA LEU A 174 22.49 -4.46 4.95
C LEU A 174 22.77 -2.96 4.85
N THR A 175 22.82 -2.44 3.62
CA THR A 175 23.16 -1.05 3.32
C THR A 175 21.95 -0.16 3.07
N ALA A 176 20.72 -0.72 3.04
CA ALA A 176 19.48 -0.02 2.70
C ALA A 176 19.22 1.26 3.51
N LYS A 177 19.80 1.37 4.71
CA LYS A 177 19.61 2.51 5.61
C LYS A 177 20.81 3.44 5.73
N ASN A 178 21.90 3.20 4.98
CA ASN A 178 23.13 3.96 5.14
C ASN A 178 23.02 5.39 4.60
N GLU A 179 22.22 5.62 3.56
CA GLU A 179 22.12 6.91 2.85
C GLU A 179 20.74 7.57 2.95
N ILE A 180 20.01 7.30 4.03
CA ILE A 180 18.65 7.84 4.23
C ILE A 180 18.61 9.33 4.61
N TYR A 181 19.76 9.93 4.91
CA TYR A 181 19.89 11.34 5.23
C TYR A 181 20.97 11.98 4.36
N THR A 182 20.61 13.06 3.68
CA THR A 182 21.58 14.03 3.13
C THR A 182 21.75 15.14 4.16
N LEU A 183 22.99 15.38 4.58
CA LEU A 183 23.32 16.59 5.34
C LEU A 183 23.26 17.76 4.35
N GLU A 184 22.22 18.60 4.45
CA GLU A 184 22.27 19.91 3.80
C GLU A 184 23.31 20.75 4.55
N GLU A 185 24.47 20.99 3.93
CA GLU A 185 25.45 21.93 4.47
C GLU A 185 24.84 23.34 4.48
N GLY A 186 24.42 23.81 5.67
CA GLY A 186 24.37 25.24 5.97
C GLY A 186 23.02 25.93 6.23
N LYS A 187 22.04 25.30 6.88
CA LYS A 187 21.03 26.00 7.72
C LYS A 187 20.58 25.18 8.92
#